data_AF-A0A960QZE7-F1
#
_entry.id   AF-A0A960QZE7-F1
#
_cell.length_a   1.000
_cell.length_b   1.000
_cell.length_c   1.000
_cell.angle_alpha   90.00
_cell.angle_beta   90.00
_cell.angle_gamma   90.00
#
_symmetry.space_group_name_H-M   'P 1'
#
loop_
_entity.id
_entity.type
_entity.pdbx_description
1 polymer ?
#
loop_
_entity_poly.entity_id
_entity_poly.type
_entity_poly.pdbx_seq_one_letter_code
_entity_poly.pdbx_strand_id
1 'polypeptide(L)'
;MKIRFDSLLRPMPGAVLIFTLTVGAFAQEAPPPGAPPGTIATKAFTRNRVISILPDTKRALVLKSDERNPFARRNPDVDLITEDSEQETEADLIRDKLTSLPITGRTYGPKGLRILAGEIVFERGKTVDPVIENQTENLRVENIDDTTIELAWIDLETGKLTGKQLKLFY
;
A
#
# COMPACT_ATOMS: atom_id res chain seq x y z
N MET A 1 -1.81 -24.79 62.72
CA MET A 1 -0.84 -23.77 63.16
C MET A 1 -1.23 -22.46 62.47
N LYS A 2 -1.81 -21.53 63.24
CA LYS A 2 -2.24 -20.18 62.81
C LYS A 2 -1.08 -19.22 63.03
N ILE A 3 -0.75 -18.39 62.06
CA ILE A 3 -0.10 -17.10 62.33
C ILE A 3 -0.78 -16.05 61.46
N ARG A 4 -1.43 -15.11 62.16
CA ARG A 4 -1.98 -13.86 61.63
C ARG A 4 -0.84 -12.84 61.56
N PHE A 5 -0.89 -11.93 60.59
CA PHE A 5 -0.30 -10.61 60.76
C PHE A 5 -1.36 -9.58 60.44
N ASP A 6 -1.77 -8.90 61.51
CA ASP A 6 -2.73 -7.81 61.54
C ASP A 6 -1.91 -6.53 61.78
N SER A 7 -2.25 -5.49 61.00
CA SER A 7 -2.22 -4.07 61.36
C SER A 7 -0.92 -3.40 61.84
N LEU A 8 -0.55 -2.31 61.15
CA LEU A 8 -0.51 -0.92 61.68
C LEU A 8 0.58 -0.12 60.96
N LEU A 9 0.18 0.93 60.22
CA LEU A 9 0.81 2.27 60.21
C LEU A 9 0.20 3.12 59.10
N ARG A 10 -0.82 3.92 59.45
CA ARG A 10 -1.05 5.25 58.84
C ARG A 10 -0.26 6.26 59.69
N PRO A 11 0.30 7.32 59.07
CA PRO A 11 -0.40 8.62 59.15
C PRO A 11 -0.25 9.53 57.90
N MET A 12 -1.39 10.12 57.50
CA MET A 12 -1.69 11.55 57.23
C MET A 12 -0.88 12.39 56.18
N PRO A 13 -1.47 13.50 55.67
CA PRO A 13 -1.40 13.94 54.28
C PRO A 13 -0.39 15.08 54.06
N GLY A 14 0.20 15.11 52.87
CA GLY A 14 1.16 16.15 52.49
C GLY A 14 0.99 16.59 51.03
N ALA A 15 0.75 17.89 50.88
CA ALA A 15 1.02 18.71 49.70
C ALA A 15 0.17 18.45 48.42
N VAL A 16 -0.98 19.13 48.37
CA VAL A 16 -1.61 19.56 47.12
C VAL A 16 -0.71 20.63 46.49
N LEU A 17 -0.08 20.32 45.37
CA LEU A 17 0.71 21.27 44.57
C LEU A 17 -0.19 21.80 43.44
N ILE A 18 -0.69 23.01 43.64
CA ILE A 18 -1.53 23.73 42.68
C ILE A 18 -0.63 24.23 41.54
N PHE A 19 -0.77 23.62 40.36
CA PHE A 19 -0.16 24.14 39.14
C PHE A 19 -1.01 25.31 38.64
N THR A 20 -0.54 26.54 38.89
CA THR A 20 -1.16 27.76 38.37
C THR A 20 -0.81 27.91 36.89
N LEU A 21 -1.80 27.67 36.03
CA LEU A 21 -1.68 27.83 34.59
C LEU A 21 -1.79 29.33 34.26
N THR A 22 -0.66 29.97 33.96
CA THR A 22 -0.59 31.38 33.55
C THR A 22 -1.06 31.48 32.09
N VAL A 23 -2.29 31.93 31.87
CA VAL A 23 -2.82 32.22 30.53
C VAL A 23 -2.28 33.59 30.10
N GLY A 24 -1.45 33.60 29.06
CA GLY A 24 -1.02 34.82 28.40
C GLY A 24 -2.20 35.54 27.75
N ALA A 25 -2.40 36.80 28.10
CA ALA A 25 -3.41 37.67 27.53
C ALA A 25 -3.00 38.10 26.11
N PHE A 26 -3.59 37.48 25.09
CA PHE A 26 -3.67 38.09 23.77
C PHE A 26 -4.83 39.08 23.78
N ALA A 27 -4.50 40.37 23.59
CA ALA A 27 -5.50 41.41 23.32
C ALA A 27 -6.16 41.11 21.98
N GLN A 28 -7.36 40.51 22.03
CA GLN A 28 -8.21 40.33 20.87
C GLN A 28 -9.02 41.62 20.70
N GLU A 29 -8.64 42.45 19.73
CA GLU A 29 -9.47 43.58 19.32
C GLU A 29 -10.81 43.03 18.84
N ALA A 30 -11.88 43.43 19.53
CA ALA A 30 -13.22 42.95 19.25
C ALA A 30 -13.63 43.39 17.83
N PRO A 31 -14.06 42.45 16.96
CA PRO A 31 -14.61 42.83 15.68
C PRO A 31 -15.92 43.63 15.88
N PRO A 32 -16.20 44.65 15.05
CA PRO A 32 -17.44 45.38 15.13
C PRO A 32 -18.64 44.42 14.97
N PRO A 33 -19.73 44.62 15.72
CA PRO A 33 -20.85 43.70 15.75
C PRO A 33 -21.56 43.70 14.38
N GLY A 34 -21.38 42.62 13.61
CA GLY A 34 -22.11 42.40 12.36
C GLY A 34 -21.34 41.72 11.21
N ALA A 35 -20.05 41.41 11.34
CA ALA A 35 -19.32 40.72 10.26
C ALA A 35 -19.46 39.18 10.37
N PRO A 36 -19.97 38.47 9.34
CA PRO A 36 -19.92 37.02 9.33
C PRO A 36 -18.46 36.52 9.22
N PRO A 37 -18.10 35.44 9.93
CA PRO A 37 -16.73 34.93 9.93
C PRO A 37 -16.37 34.32 8.57
N GLY A 38 -15.24 34.77 8.01
CA GLY A 38 -14.46 34.00 7.04
C GLY A 38 -15.06 33.83 5.64
N THR A 39 -15.41 34.91 4.95
CA THR A 39 -15.55 34.84 3.50
C THR A 39 -14.18 35.10 2.86
N ILE A 40 -13.43 34.03 2.59
CA ILE A 40 -12.39 34.09 1.56
C ILE A 40 -13.15 34.27 0.25
N ALA A 41 -13.08 35.45 -0.35
CA ALA A 41 -13.73 35.72 -1.62
C ALA A 41 -13.13 34.81 -2.71
N THR A 42 -13.74 33.65 -2.94
CA THR A 42 -13.51 32.81 -4.11
C THR A 42 -14.05 33.55 -5.33
N LYS A 43 -13.23 34.44 -5.90
CA LYS A 43 -13.52 35.01 -7.21
C LYS A 43 -13.61 33.85 -8.21
N ALA A 44 -14.80 33.66 -8.78
CA ALA A 44 -15.07 32.64 -9.77
C ALA A 44 -14.12 32.81 -10.98
N PHE A 45 -13.42 31.72 -11.34
CA PHE A 45 -12.54 31.68 -12.50
C PHE A 45 -13.37 31.76 -13.78
N THR A 46 -13.20 32.83 -14.56
CA THR A 46 -13.84 33.00 -15.87
C THR A 46 -12.83 32.70 -16.96
N ARG A 47 -13.05 31.63 -17.73
CA ARG A 47 -12.10 31.04 -18.70
C ARG A 47 -11.58 32.00 -19.78
N ASN A 48 -12.27 33.12 -20.07
CA ASN A 48 -11.94 34.02 -21.19
C ASN A 48 -11.72 35.50 -20.78
N ARG A 49 -11.41 35.80 -19.51
CA ARG A 49 -11.09 37.18 -19.11
C ARG A 49 -9.63 37.51 -19.45
N VAL A 50 -9.44 38.49 -20.33
CA VAL A 50 -8.10 39.05 -20.58
C VAL A 50 -7.73 39.92 -19.38
N ILE A 51 -6.75 39.47 -18.61
CA ILE A 51 -6.14 40.22 -17.50
C ILE A 51 -4.79 40.74 -17.96
N SER A 52 -4.65 42.08 -18.01
CA SER A 52 -3.36 42.72 -18.27
C SER A 52 -2.61 42.83 -16.95
N ILE A 53 -1.52 42.07 -16.81
CA ILE A 53 -0.66 42.04 -15.62
C ILE A 53 0.66 42.72 -16.01
N LEU A 54 1.12 43.68 -15.20
CA LEU A 54 2.42 44.31 -15.41
C LEU A 54 3.54 43.31 -15.06
N PRO A 55 4.67 43.30 -15.78
CA PRO A 55 5.77 42.37 -15.53
C PRO A 55 6.21 42.32 -14.05
N ASP A 56 6.30 43.50 -13.41
CA ASP A 56 6.75 43.64 -12.01
C ASP A 56 5.74 43.08 -11.00
N THR A 57 4.49 42.85 -11.41
CA THR A 57 3.43 42.28 -10.58
C THR A 57 3.30 40.76 -10.73
N LYS A 58 4.10 40.15 -11.62
CA LYS A 58 4.14 38.70 -11.81
C LYS A 58 4.92 38.05 -10.66
N ARG A 59 4.25 37.21 -9.88
CA ARG A 59 4.90 36.38 -8.85
C ARG A 59 5.28 35.03 -9.45
N ALA A 60 6.53 34.62 -9.30
CA ALA A 60 6.94 33.26 -9.63
C ALA A 60 6.38 32.30 -8.59
N LEU A 61 5.72 31.23 -9.04
CA LEU A 61 5.34 30.13 -8.16
C LEU A 61 6.56 29.21 -8.01
N VAL A 62 7.13 29.17 -6.81
CA VAL A 62 8.15 28.18 -6.47
C VAL A 62 7.42 26.91 -6.06
N LEU A 63 7.53 25.86 -6.88
CA LEU A 63 6.99 24.55 -6.53
C LEU A 63 7.80 23.96 -5.38
N LYS A 64 7.13 23.24 -4.47
CA LYS A 64 7.83 22.41 -3.50
C LYS A 64 8.48 21.21 -4.20
N SER A 65 9.53 20.66 -3.61
CA SER A 65 10.22 19.47 -4.13
C SER A 65 9.33 18.23 -4.23
N ASP A 66 8.27 18.18 -3.43
CA ASP A 66 7.30 17.07 -3.35
C ASP A 66 6.04 17.32 -4.22
N GLU A 67 5.95 18.47 -4.91
CA GLU A 67 4.81 18.80 -5.75
C GLU A 67 5.12 18.51 -7.23
N ARG A 68 4.28 17.70 -7.89
CA ARG A 68 4.48 17.31 -9.29
C ARG A 68 4.35 18.51 -10.22
N ASN A 69 5.39 18.77 -11.02
CA ASN A 69 5.38 19.84 -12.02
C ASN A 69 4.75 19.37 -13.34
N PRO A 70 3.56 19.88 -13.74
CA PRO A 70 2.89 19.47 -14.97
C PRO A 70 3.63 19.90 -16.25
N PHE A 71 4.61 20.82 -16.15
CA PHE A 71 5.43 21.29 -17.26
C PHE A 71 6.86 20.73 -17.24
N ALA A 72 7.21 19.89 -16.27
CA ALA A 72 8.50 19.20 -16.29
C ALA A 72 8.50 18.19 -17.46
N ARG A 73 9.63 18.15 -18.19
CA ARG A 73 9.85 17.12 -19.20
C ARG A 73 9.93 15.78 -18.47
N ARG A 74 9.04 14.84 -18.82
CA ARG A 74 9.07 13.47 -18.30
C ARG A 74 10.43 12.86 -18.62
N ASN A 75 11.13 12.40 -17.60
CA ASN A 75 12.28 11.53 -17.78
C ASN A 75 11.75 10.09 -17.59
N PRO A 76 11.63 9.29 -18.66
CA PRO A 76 11.05 7.95 -18.56
C PRO A 76 11.80 7.06 -17.55
N ASP A 77 13.08 7.31 -17.29
CA ASP A 77 13.89 6.53 -16.37
C ASP A 77 13.60 6.81 -14.88
N VAL A 78 12.96 7.95 -14.55
CA VAL A 78 12.67 8.36 -13.16
C VAL A 78 11.20 8.12 -12.80
N ASP A 79 10.30 8.22 -13.78
CA ASP A 79 8.88 7.94 -13.58
C ASP A 79 8.63 6.44 -13.27
N LEU A 80 9.49 5.52 -13.74
CA LEU A 80 9.43 4.08 -13.42
C LEU A 80 9.82 3.74 -11.96
N ILE A 81 10.59 4.60 -11.30
CA ILE A 81 11.13 4.31 -9.95
C ILE A 81 10.16 4.77 -8.86
N THR A 82 9.22 5.66 -9.18
CA THR A 82 8.37 6.33 -8.18
C THR A 82 6.89 5.90 -8.23
N GLU A 83 6.42 5.29 -9.32
CA GLU A 83 5.04 4.79 -9.40
C GLU A 83 4.88 3.37 -8.78
N ASP A 84 5.96 2.60 -8.65
CA ASP A 84 5.95 1.22 -8.10
C ASP A 84 6.54 1.12 -6.69
N SER A 85 6.18 2.02 -5.76
CA SER A 85 6.15 1.60 -4.35
C SER A 85 4.89 0.77 -4.08
N GLU A 86 4.57 -0.14 -4.99
CA GLU A 86 3.55 -1.16 -4.82
C GLU A 86 4.07 -2.11 -3.75
N GLN A 87 3.29 -2.30 -2.68
CA GLN A 87 3.54 -3.37 -1.74
C GLN A 87 3.46 -4.67 -2.53
N GLU A 88 4.63 -5.26 -2.83
CA GLU A 88 4.79 -6.52 -3.55
C GLU A 88 3.81 -7.54 -2.97
N THR A 89 2.77 -7.89 -3.74
CA THR A 89 1.74 -8.79 -3.22
C THR A 89 2.26 -10.21 -3.23
N GLU A 90 1.67 -11.08 -2.40
CA GLU A 90 2.01 -12.52 -2.39
C GLU A 90 1.93 -13.13 -3.80
N ALA A 91 0.94 -12.70 -4.59
CA ALA A 91 0.73 -13.17 -5.95
C ALA A 91 1.84 -12.75 -6.93
N ASP A 92 2.39 -11.55 -6.75
CA ASP A 92 3.45 -11.02 -7.62
C ASP A 92 4.79 -11.71 -7.33
N LEU A 93 5.11 -11.89 -6.05
CA LEU A 93 6.28 -12.67 -5.62
C LEU A 93 6.26 -14.10 -6.16
N ILE A 94 5.09 -14.76 -6.11
CA ILE A 94 4.94 -16.11 -6.65
C ILE A 94 5.05 -16.11 -8.18
N ARG A 95 4.47 -15.13 -8.87
CA ARG A 95 4.59 -15.01 -10.33
C ARG A 95 6.05 -14.85 -10.73
N ASP A 96 6.77 -13.95 -10.08
CA ASP A 96 8.17 -13.65 -10.40
C ASP A 96 9.05 -14.87 -10.14
N LYS A 97 8.85 -15.54 -9.00
CA LYS A 97 9.59 -16.75 -8.68
C LYS A 97 9.33 -17.86 -9.68
N LEU A 98 8.07 -18.12 -10.05
CA LEU A 98 7.73 -19.16 -11.02
C LEU A 98 8.20 -18.84 -12.44
N THR A 99 8.15 -17.57 -12.85
CA THR A 99 8.63 -17.13 -14.17
C THR A 99 10.15 -17.16 -14.27
N SER A 100 10.85 -16.98 -13.14
CA SER A 100 12.31 -17.09 -13.09
C SER A 100 12.85 -18.51 -13.26
N LEU A 101 11.99 -19.54 -13.13
CA LEU A 101 12.40 -20.93 -13.24
C LEU A 101 12.68 -21.30 -14.70
N PRO A 102 13.90 -21.78 -15.03
CA PRO A 102 14.19 -22.23 -16.38
C PRO A 102 13.42 -23.51 -16.70
N ILE A 103 12.88 -23.61 -17.91
CA ILE A 103 12.26 -24.85 -18.38
C ILE A 103 13.35 -25.83 -18.80
N THR A 104 13.43 -26.92 -18.06
CA THR A 104 14.41 -27.99 -18.27
C THR A 104 13.88 -29.05 -19.24
N GLY A 105 12.55 -29.24 -19.32
CA GLY A 105 11.99 -30.26 -20.19
C GLY A 105 10.48 -30.21 -20.38
N ARG A 106 10.03 -30.77 -21.51
CA ARG A 106 8.63 -30.94 -21.88
C ARG A 106 8.40 -32.39 -22.24
N THR A 107 7.37 -33.01 -21.66
CA THR A 107 7.02 -34.42 -21.92
C THR A 107 5.51 -34.55 -22.05
N TYR A 108 5.05 -35.52 -22.84
CA TYR A 108 3.63 -35.83 -22.94
C TYR A 108 3.32 -37.08 -22.14
N GLY A 109 2.32 -36.99 -21.25
CA GLY A 109 1.85 -38.08 -20.42
C GLY A 109 0.37 -38.38 -20.64
N PRO A 110 -0.19 -39.32 -19.87
CA PRO A 110 -1.61 -39.72 -19.99
C PRO A 110 -2.60 -38.59 -19.65
N LYS A 111 -2.15 -37.55 -18.93
CA LYS A 111 -2.97 -36.36 -18.59
C LYS A 111 -2.67 -35.14 -19.47
N GLY A 112 -1.86 -35.31 -20.53
CA GLY A 112 -1.47 -34.24 -21.45
C GLY A 112 -0.02 -33.79 -21.27
N LEU A 113 0.26 -32.53 -21.63
CA LEU A 113 1.58 -31.92 -21.54
C LEU A 113 2.01 -31.79 -20.07
N ARG A 114 3.27 -32.15 -19.80
CA ARG A 114 3.96 -31.96 -18.53
C ARG A 114 5.20 -31.13 -18.76
N ILE A 115 5.39 -30.12 -17.92
CA ILE A 115 6.50 -29.18 -18.02
C ILE A 115 7.31 -29.28 -16.74
N LEU A 116 8.62 -29.44 -16.89
CA LEU A 116 9.57 -29.38 -15.80
C LEU A 116 10.24 -28.00 -15.83
N ALA A 117 9.95 -27.15 -14.83
CA ALA A 117 10.62 -25.88 -14.64
C ALA A 117 11.41 -25.91 -13.33
N GLY A 118 12.74 -25.82 -13.42
CA GLY A 118 13.64 -26.08 -12.30
C GLY A 118 13.39 -27.47 -11.70
N GLU A 119 12.94 -27.51 -10.45
CA GLU A 119 12.61 -28.73 -9.70
C GLU A 119 11.09 -29.03 -9.68
N ILE A 120 10.27 -28.11 -10.20
CA ILE A 120 8.81 -28.20 -10.14
C ILE A 120 8.29 -28.86 -11.42
N VAL A 121 7.49 -29.92 -11.23
CA VAL A 121 6.77 -30.58 -12.33
C VAL A 121 5.34 -30.09 -12.37
N PHE A 122 5.00 -29.36 -13.43
CA PHE A 122 3.63 -28.96 -13.77
C PHE A 122 2.93 -30.07 -14.56
N GLU A 123 1.80 -30.52 -14.03
CA GLU A 123 0.92 -31.48 -14.68
C GLU A 123 -0.53 -31.08 -14.39
N ARG A 124 -1.40 -31.17 -15.40
CA ARG A 124 -2.82 -30.84 -15.24
C ARG A 124 -3.44 -31.55 -14.03
N GLY A 125 -4.08 -30.76 -13.17
CA GLY A 125 -4.78 -31.20 -11.96
C GLY A 125 -3.89 -31.42 -10.75
N LYS A 126 -2.57 -31.30 -10.87
CA LYS A 126 -1.61 -31.45 -9.76
C LYS A 126 -1.52 -30.14 -8.95
N THR A 127 -1.41 -30.28 -7.63
CA THR A 127 -1.09 -29.17 -6.72
C THR A 127 0.42 -28.93 -6.74
N VAL A 128 0.80 -27.66 -6.82
CA VAL A 128 2.19 -27.19 -6.79
C VAL A 128 2.56 -26.94 -5.33
N ASP A 129 3.77 -27.33 -4.96
CA ASP A 129 4.29 -27.10 -3.61
C ASP A 129 4.49 -25.59 -3.36
N PRO A 130 4.44 -25.15 -2.09
CA PRO A 130 4.64 -23.74 -1.76
C PRO A 130 5.97 -23.21 -2.30
N VAL A 131 5.89 -22.09 -3.01
CA VAL A 131 7.03 -21.49 -3.74
C VAL A 131 7.73 -20.43 -2.89
N ILE A 132 6.99 -19.82 -1.97
CA ILE A 132 7.47 -18.80 -1.04
C ILE A 132 7.19 -19.24 0.41
N GLU A 133 7.88 -18.63 1.36
CA GLU A 133 7.65 -18.87 2.78
C GLU A 133 6.30 -18.29 3.23
N ASN A 134 5.60 -18.99 4.13
CA ASN A 134 4.30 -18.57 4.69
C ASN A 134 3.21 -18.29 3.64
N GLN A 135 3.24 -18.99 2.51
CA GLN A 135 2.21 -18.93 1.49
C GLN A 135 0.82 -19.26 2.07
N THR A 136 -0.16 -18.40 1.83
CA THR A 136 -1.51 -18.51 2.43
C THR A 136 -2.43 -19.42 1.60
N GLU A 137 -2.22 -19.44 0.28
CA GLU A 137 -3.04 -20.19 -0.66
C GLU A 137 -2.12 -21.05 -1.55
N ASN A 138 -2.43 -22.32 -1.76
CA ASN A 138 -1.67 -23.17 -2.68
C ASN A 138 -2.10 -22.96 -4.14
N LEU A 139 -1.28 -23.45 -5.07
CA LEU A 139 -1.58 -23.39 -6.50
C LEU A 139 -1.90 -24.77 -7.04
N ARG A 140 -2.90 -24.86 -7.92
CA ARG A 140 -3.23 -26.07 -8.66
C ARG A 140 -3.18 -25.80 -10.15
N VAL A 141 -2.56 -26.69 -10.90
CA VAL A 141 -2.52 -26.58 -12.36
C VAL A 141 -3.90 -26.90 -12.94
N GLU A 142 -4.51 -25.94 -13.60
CA GLU A 142 -5.80 -26.11 -14.27
C GLU A 142 -5.62 -26.52 -15.73
N ASN A 143 -4.75 -25.81 -16.45
CA ASN A 143 -4.45 -26.10 -17.84
C ASN A 143 -2.97 -25.87 -18.19
N ILE A 144 -2.48 -26.61 -19.18
CA ILE A 144 -1.14 -26.44 -19.74
C ILE A 144 -1.29 -26.45 -21.26
N ASP A 145 -0.95 -25.34 -21.88
CA ASP A 145 -0.84 -25.17 -23.32
C ASP A 145 0.64 -25.11 -23.76
N ASP A 146 0.88 -25.04 -25.06
CA ASP A 146 2.23 -25.08 -25.61
C ASP A 146 3.10 -23.85 -25.31
N THR A 147 2.47 -22.75 -24.85
CA THR A 147 3.11 -21.46 -24.54
C THR A 147 2.71 -20.91 -23.16
N THR A 148 1.70 -21.50 -22.51
CA THR A 148 1.14 -20.95 -21.27
C THR A 148 0.78 -22.03 -20.26
N ILE A 149 0.99 -21.74 -18.98
CA ILE A 149 0.55 -22.55 -17.85
C ILE A 149 -0.52 -21.75 -17.11
N GLU A 150 -1.68 -22.35 -16.90
CA GLU A 150 -2.79 -21.76 -16.15
C GLU A 150 -2.91 -22.45 -14.80
N LEU A 151 -2.70 -21.67 -13.74
CA LEU A 151 -2.75 -22.07 -12.35
C LEU A 151 -3.99 -21.45 -11.71
N ALA A 152 -4.69 -22.22 -10.89
CA ALA A 152 -5.79 -21.74 -10.07
C ALA A 152 -5.39 -21.80 -8.60
N TRP A 153 -5.79 -20.78 -7.86
CA TRP A 153 -5.50 -20.71 -6.43
C TRP A 153 -6.46 -21.62 -5.65
N ILE A 154 -5.92 -22.33 -4.68
CA ILE A 154 -6.64 -23.20 -3.76
C ILE A 154 -6.38 -22.76 -2.32
N ASP A 155 -7.43 -22.71 -1.53
CA ASP A 155 -7.34 -22.48 -0.10
C ASP A 155 -6.75 -23.73 0.59
N LEU A 156 -5.77 -23.52 1.47
CA LEU A 156 -5.09 -24.57 2.23
C LEU A 156 -6.03 -25.34 3.16
N GLU A 157 -7.00 -24.64 3.78
CA GLU A 157 -7.88 -25.24 4.78
C GLU A 157 -9.02 -26.03 4.12
N THR A 158 -9.59 -25.47 3.05
CA THR A 158 -10.80 -26.03 2.42
C THR A 158 -10.52 -26.84 1.17
N GLY A 159 -9.34 -26.69 0.57
CA GLY A 159 -8.97 -27.32 -0.71
C GLY A 159 -9.83 -26.87 -1.89
N LYS A 160 -10.63 -25.81 -1.71
CA LYS A 160 -11.52 -25.27 -2.75
C LYS A 160 -10.80 -24.22 -3.58
N LEU A 161 -11.21 -24.14 -4.85
CA LEU A 161 -10.77 -23.07 -5.75
C LEU A 161 -11.27 -21.72 -5.21
N THR A 162 -10.37 -20.76 -5.03
CA THR A 162 -10.73 -19.39 -4.62
C THR A 162 -11.26 -18.55 -5.79
N GLY A 163 -11.16 -19.07 -7.02
CA GLY A 163 -11.60 -18.39 -8.26
C GLY A 163 -10.56 -17.42 -8.82
N LYS A 164 -9.43 -17.21 -8.13
CA LYS A 164 -8.28 -16.50 -8.67
C LYS A 164 -7.52 -17.42 -9.62
N GLN A 165 -6.98 -16.86 -10.70
CA GLN A 165 -6.15 -17.56 -11.66
C GLN A 165 -4.83 -16.81 -11.88
N LEU A 166 -3.77 -17.55 -12.11
CA LEU A 166 -2.44 -17.07 -12.46
C LEU A 166 -2.04 -17.72 -13.78
N LYS A 167 -1.75 -16.89 -14.77
CA LYS A 167 -1.26 -17.33 -16.09
C LYS A 167 0.22 -17.02 -16.19
N LEU A 168 1.01 -18.05 -16.50
CA LEU A 168 2.44 -17.95 -16.73
C LEU A 168 2.76 -18.15 -18.20
N PHE A 169 3.61 -17.28 -18.74
CA PHE A 169 4.18 -17.39 -20.07
C PHE A 169 5.63 -17.84 -19.92
N TYR A 170 6.07 -18.72 -20.81
CA TYR A 170 7.36 -19.38 -20.70
C TYR A 170 8.01 -19.63 -22.05
#